data_AF-A0A2E7C0E3-F1
#
_entry.id   AF-A0A2E7C0E3-F1
#
_cell.length_a   1.000
_cell.length_b   1.000
_cell.length_c   1.000
_cell.angle_alpha   90.00
_cell.angle_beta   90.00
_cell.angle_gamma   90.00
#
_symmetry.space_group_name_H-M   'P 1'
#
loop_
_entity.id
_entity.type
_entity.pdbx_description
1 polymer ?
#
loop_
_entity_poly.entity_id
_entity_poly.type
_entity_poly.pdbx_seq_one_letter_code
_entity_poly.pdbx_strand_id
1 'polypeptide(L)' 'MNGLHFQFNSIFGKSLFKVSEFRFGDEQYIKGHDKAPPEGKVFVLKCRCGSNEWTDNGRTINEYECDGCGQFVTVLERKE' A
#
# COMPACT_ATOMS: atom_id res chain seq x y z
N MET A 1 -3.44 -13.94 -7.41
CA MET A 1 -3.27 -12.52 -7.79
C MET A 1 -1.80 -12.17 -7.63
N ASN A 2 -1.05 -12.04 -8.72
CA ASN A 2 0.40 -11.91 -8.66
C ASN A 2 0.83 -10.48 -8.36
N GLY A 3 1.89 -10.36 -7.56
CA GLY A 3 2.54 -9.12 -7.22
C GLY A 3 2.12 -8.51 -5.90
N LEU A 4 2.70 -7.35 -5.61
CA LEU A 4 2.45 -6.59 -4.38
C LEU A 4 1.17 -5.77 -4.53
N HIS A 5 0.30 -5.81 -3.52
CA HIS A 5 -0.95 -5.06 -3.48
C HIS A 5 -0.92 -4.07 -2.32
N PHE A 6 -1.71 -3.01 -2.45
CA PHE A 6 -1.93 -2.04 -1.40
C PHE A 6 -3.39 -2.06 -0.97
N GLN A 7 -3.61 -2.29 0.32
CA GLN A 7 -4.94 -2.28 0.92
C GLN A 7 -5.03 -1.11 1.88
N PHE A 8 -6.07 -0.30 1.76
CA PHE A 8 -6.31 0.83 2.66
C PHE A 8 -7.80 1.03 2.92
N ASN A 9 -8.09 1.74 4.01
CA ASN A 9 -9.42 2.17 4.41
C ASN A 9 -9.67 3.57 3.84
N SER A 10 -10.75 3.72 3.08
CA SER A 10 -11.28 4.99 2.59
C SER A 10 -12.66 5.25 3.19
N ILE A 11 -13.22 6.44 2.93
CA ILE A 11 -14.61 6.77 3.32
C ILE A 11 -15.66 5.83 2.68
N PHE A 12 -15.31 5.15 1.57
CA PHE A 12 -16.18 4.20 0.89
C PHE A 12 -15.94 2.74 1.32
N GLY A 13 -15.10 2.53 2.34
CA GLY A 13 -14.70 1.21 2.83
C GLY A 13 -13.31 0.81 2.38
N LYS A 14 -13.05 -0.50 2.36
CA LYS A 14 -11.73 -1.06 2.02
C LYS A 14 -11.50 -1.06 0.52
N SER A 15 -10.35 -0.54 0.12
CA SER A 15 -9.87 -0.53 -1.26
C SER A 15 -8.61 -1.39 -1.38
N LEU A 16 -8.42 -2.01 -2.55
CA LEU A 16 -7.28 -2.85 -2.86
C LEU A 16 -6.86 -2.62 -4.31
N PHE A 17 -5.59 -2.31 -4.56
CA PHE A 17 -5.05 -2.19 -5.91
C PHE A 17 -3.62 -2.74 -6.00
N LYS A 18 -3.13 -2.98 -7.22
CA LYS A 18 -1.78 -3.51 -7.47
C LYS A 18 -0.74 -2.39 -7.47
N VAL A 19 0.37 -2.59 -6.76
CA VAL A 19 1.43 -1.59 -6.58
C VAL A 19 2.40 -1.64 -7.75
N SER A 20 2.63 -0.49 -8.37
CA SER A 20 3.76 -0.26 -9.27
C SER A 20 5.02 0.05 -8.46
N GLU A 21 4.97 1.14 -7.69
CA GLU A 21 6.08 1.63 -6.87
C GLU A 21 5.56 2.26 -5.58
N PHE A 22 6.36 2.30 -4.53
CA PHE A 22 6.00 2.94 -3.26
C PHE A 22 7.22 3.56 -2.59
N ARG A 23 7.01 4.56 -1.73
CA ARG A 23 8.04 5.11 -0.85
C ARG A 23 7.47 5.45 0.52
N PHE A 24 8.31 5.38 1.55
CA PHE A 24 7.97 5.84 2.88
C PHE A 24 8.56 7.23 3.09
N GLY A 25 7.73 8.23 3.45
CA GLY A 25 8.18 9.63 3.55
C GLY A 25 8.94 10.11 2.30
N ASP A 26 10.11 10.70 2.51
CA ASP A 26 10.98 11.24 1.46
C ASP A 26 12.02 10.25 0.93
N GLU A 27 11.87 8.96 1.22
CA GLU A 27 12.79 7.94 0.77
C GLU A 27 12.67 7.64 -0.74
N GLN A 28 13.62 6.85 -1.25
CA GLN A 28 13.59 6.39 -2.64
C GLN A 28 12.42 5.44 -2.90
N TYR A 29 11.89 5.50 -4.12
CA TYR A 29 10.85 4.58 -4.57
C TYR A 29 11.37 3.15 -4.69
N ILE A 30 10.56 2.22 -4.22
CA ILE A 30 10.76 0.78 -4.28
C ILE A 30 9.73 0.19 -5.23
N LYS A 31 10.18 -0.64 -6.17
CA LYS A 31 9.30 -1.32 -7.11
C LYS A 31 8.53 -2.45 -6.43
N GLY A 32 7.23 -2.51 -6.69
CA GLY A 32 6.40 -3.66 -6.37
C GLY A 32 6.88 -4.89 -7.16
N HIS A 33 6.97 -6.04 -6.49
CA HIS A 33 7.37 -7.29 -7.16
C HIS A 33 6.20 -7.92 -7.91
N ASP A 34 6.48 -8.89 -8.78
CA ASP A 34 5.48 -9.67 -9.54
C ASP A 34 5.37 -11.15 -9.11
N LYS A 35 5.90 -11.49 -7.93
CA LYS A 35 5.85 -12.85 -7.37
C LYS A 35 4.41 -13.33 -7.18
N ALA A 36 4.19 -14.62 -7.40
CA ALA A 36 2.93 -15.29 -7.09
C ALA A 36 2.82 -15.57 -5.58
N PRO A 37 1.72 -15.20 -4.92
CA PRO A 37 1.48 -15.56 -3.52
C PRO A 37 1.12 -17.06 -3.39
N PRO A 38 1.19 -17.62 -2.17
CA PRO A 38 0.60 -18.92 -1.86
C PRO A 38 -0.89 -18.98 -2.23
N GLU A 39 -1.40 -20.18 -2.45
CA GLU A 39 -2.80 -20.40 -2.82
C GLU A 39 -3.77 -19.74 -1.82
N GLY A 40 -4.76 -19.02 -2.35
CA GLY A 40 -5.74 -18.28 -1.54
C GLY A 40 -5.18 -17.07 -0.77
N LYS A 41 -3.93 -16.62 -1.04
CA LYS A 41 -3.32 -15.46 -0.38
C LYS A 41 -2.99 -14.34 -1.38
N VAL A 42 -2.70 -13.16 -0.84
CA VAL A 42 -2.20 -11.98 -1.55
C VAL A 42 -1.02 -11.39 -0.78
N PHE A 43 -0.04 -10.83 -1.49
CA PHE A 43 1.01 -10.02 -0.88
C PHE A 43 0.51 -8.60 -0.70
N VAL A 44 0.53 -8.08 0.52
CA VAL A 44 0.13 -6.70 0.85
C VAL A 44 1.31 -5.90 1.39
N LEU A 45 1.39 -4.63 1.01
CA LEU A 45 2.37 -3.69 1.53
C LEU A 45 2.00 -3.32 2.98
N LYS A 46 2.84 -3.74 3.92
CA LYS A 46 2.71 -3.39 5.35
C LYS A 46 3.52 -2.16 5.69
N CYS A 47 3.11 -1.49 6.76
CA CYS A 47 3.91 -0.47 7.41
C CYS A 47 5.16 -1.09 8.06
N ARG A 48 6.20 -0.29 8.27
CA ARG A 48 7.45 -0.73 8.92
C ARG A 48 7.24 -1.14 10.38
N CYS A 49 6.21 -0.62 11.03
CA CYS A 49 5.79 -1.06 12.36
C CYS A 49 5.10 -2.44 12.36
N GLY A 50 4.85 -3.02 11.18
CA GLY A 50 4.17 -4.31 11.00
C GLY A 50 2.65 -4.22 10.81
N SER A 51 2.06 -3.04 11.03
CA SER A 51 0.63 -2.79 10.78
C SER A 51 0.28 -2.82 9.30
N ASN A 52 -0.99 -3.11 9.00
CA ASN A 52 -1.59 -3.04 7.67
C ASN A 52 -2.86 -2.16 7.65
N GLU A 53 -3.06 -1.38 8.70
CA GLU A 53 -4.15 -0.42 8.79
C GLU A 53 -3.67 0.90 8.18
N TRP A 54 -3.86 1.00 6.86
CA TRP A 54 -3.60 2.21 6.09
C TRP A 54 -4.89 2.99 5.91
N THR A 55 -4.84 4.31 6.05
CA THR A 55 -5.97 5.22 5.84
C THR A 55 -5.63 6.28 4.82
N ASP A 56 -6.62 6.59 3.96
CA ASP A 56 -6.58 7.79 3.14
C ASP A 56 -7.17 8.95 3.94
N ASN A 57 -6.30 9.86 4.40
CA ASN A 57 -6.71 11.04 5.17
C ASN A 57 -7.00 12.26 4.28
N GLY A 58 -6.93 12.11 2.95
CA GLY A 58 -7.22 13.16 1.98
C GLY A 58 -6.18 14.29 1.92
N ARG A 59 -5.04 14.18 2.62
CA ARG A 59 -4.01 15.22 2.65
C ARG A 59 -3.33 15.38 1.29
N THR A 60 -2.97 14.27 0.65
CA THR A 60 -2.20 14.26 -0.60
C THR A 60 -2.58 13.04 -1.44
N ILE A 61 -2.67 13.22 -2.75
CA ILE A 61 -3.00 12.14 -3.69
C ILE A 61 -1.97 11.01 -3.55
N ASN A 62 -2.46 9.76 -3.50
CA ASN A 62 -1.66 8.54 -3.38
C ASN A 62 -0.83 8.44 -2.09
N GLU A 63 -1.10 9.27 -1.09
CA GLU A 63 -0.44 9.22 0.21
C GLU A 63 -1.39 8.67 1.28
N TYR A 64 -0.89 7.75 2.09
CA TYR A 64 -1.68 7.03 3.08
C TYR A 64 -0.97 7.03 4.42
N GLU A 65 -1.74 7.17 5.49
CA GLU A 65 -1.27 7.20 6.87
C GLU A 65 -1.45 5.82 7.53
N CYS A 66 -0.47 5.39 8.33
CA CYS A 66 -0.61 4.18 9.11
C CYS A 66 -1.27 4.46 10.46
N ASP A 67 -2.43 3.86 10.73
CA ASP A 67 -3.15 4.03 12.00
C ASP A 67 -2.39 3.46 13.22
N GLY A 68 -1.38 2.61 12.98
CA GLY A 68 -0.56 2.01 14.04
C GLY A 68 0.56 2.91 14.56
N CYS A 69 1.15 3.76 13.72
CA CYS A 69 2.32 4.56 14.10
C CYS A 69 2.38 5.97 13.47
N GLY A 70 1.40 6.37 12.68
CA GLY A 70 1.35 7.67 12.00
C GLY A 70 2.35 7.81 10.84
N GLN A 71 3.04 6.74 10.44
CA GLN A 71 3.95 6.80 9.30
C GLN A 71 3.18 6.94 7.98
N PHE A 72 3.71 7.75 7.06
CA PHE A 72 3.15 7.94 5.73
C PHE A 72 3.84 7.08 4.67
N VAL A 73 3.06 6.65 3.67
CA VAL A 73 3.54 5.98 2.47
C VAL A 73 2.90 6.61 1.23
N THR A 74 3.70 6.90 0.20
CA THR A 74 3.19 7.24 -1.13
C THR A 74 3.19 5.98 -1.99
N VAL A 75 2.07 5.65 -2.65
CA VAL A 75 1.91 4.41 -3.43
C VAL A 75 1.37 4.70 -4.81
N LEU A 76 2.10 4.28 -5.85
CA LEU A 76 1.67 4.40 -7.23
C LEU A 76 0.95 3.12 -7.69
N GLU A 77 -0.29 3.26 -8.11
CA GLU A 77 -1.08 2.18 -8.70
C GLU A 77 -0.49 1.75 -10.05
N ARG A 78 -0.43 0.44 -10.28
CA ARG A 78 -0.12 -0.13 -11.59
C ARG A 78 -1.39 -0.11 -12.44
N LYS A 79 -1.44 0.77 -13.43
CA LYS A 79 -2.48 0.73 -14.47
C LYS A 79 -2.17 -0.44 -15.41
N GLU A 80 -3.15 -1.33 -15.59
CA GLU A 80 -3.09 -2.44 -16.55
C GLU A 80 -3.22 -1.96 -18.00
#